data_AF-A0A0Q8M2Q9-F1
#
_entry.id   AF-A0A0Q8M2Q9-F1
#
_cell.length_a   1.000
_cell.length_b   1.000
_cell.length_c   1.000
_cell.angle_alpha   90.00
_cell.angle_beta   90.00
_cell.angle_gamma   90.00
#
_symmetry.space_group_name_H-M   'P 1'
#
loop_
_entity.id
_entity.type
_entity.pdbx_description
1 polymer ?
#
loop_
_entity_poly.entity_id
_entity_poly.type
_entity_poly.pdbx_seq_one_letter_code
_entity_poly.pdbx_strand_id
1 'polypeptide(L)'
;MAITLCGACSGEGSGDRAKASVAAQAAAQAEKITAVGCPVAAPATGCLTIMANGKAYDLAGATPAVDMSRNVGISVTGDAGGGVTSCGVKLTNVKVDYLGLSCGAPT
;
A
#
# COMPACT_ATOMS: atom_id res chain seq x y z
N MET A 1 14.58 4.91 53.93
CA MET A 1 14.25 5.90 52.89
C MET A 1 15.15 5.64 51.69
N ALA A 2 14.56 5.54 50.50
CA ALA A 2 15.18 5.14 49.24
C ALA A 2 16.12 6.22 48.66
N ILE A 3 17.12 5.82 47.85
CA ILE A 3 17.32 6.29 46.46
C ILE A 3 18.02 5.18 45.63
N THR A 4 17.39 4.87 44.49
CA THR A 4 17.78 3.96 43.41
C THR A 4 18.87 4.57 42.53
N LEU A 5 19.91 3.80 42.15
CA LEU A 5 20.67 4.02 40.90
C LEU A 5 20.99 2.65 40.28
N CYS A 6 20.09 2.21 39.41
CA CYS A 6 20.33 1.11 38.49
C CYS A 6 20.98 1.71 37.25
N GLY A 7 22.25 1.39 36.99
CA GLY A 7 22.88 1.72 35.71
C GLY A 7 24.37 2.01 35.79
N ALA A 8 25.18 0.96 35.95
CA ALA A 8 26.55 0.89 35.40
C ALA A 8 27.16 -0.47 35.76
N CYS A 9 27.05 -1.44 34.86
CA CYS A 9 28.09 -2.46 34.75
C CYS A 9 28.23 -2.87 33.27
N SER A 10 29.24 -2.26 32.66
CA SER A 10 30.09 -2.69 31.57
C SER A 10 29.74 -4.02 30.89
N GLY A 11 29.43 -3.92 29.60
CA GLY A 11 29.42 -5.02 28.66
C GLY A 11 29.88 -4.52 27.30
N GLU A 12 31.17 -4.68 27.06
CA GLU A 12 31.88 -4.64 25.78
C GLU A 12 30.98 -5.09 24.62
N GLY A 13 30.80 -4.24 23.61
CA GLY A 13 29.91 -4.52 22.49
C GLY A 13 29.92 -3.41 21.45
N SER A 14 30.97 -3.41 20.65
CA SER A 14 31.19 -2.65 19.41
C SER A 14 29.91 -2.14 18.72
N GLY A 15 29.82 -0.82 18.60
CA GLY A 15 29.85 -0.13 17.30
C GLY A 15 28.73 -0.30 16.26
N ASP A 16 27.84 -1.29 16.33
CA ASP A 16 27.12 -1.72 15.12
C ASP A 16 25.58 -1.76 15.23
N ARG A 17 24.99 -1.56 16.42
CA ARG A 17 23.52 -1.62 16.57
C ARG A 17 22.76 -0.32 16.29
N ALA A 18 23.45 0.82 16.17
CA ALA A 18 22.79 2.09 15.85
C ALA A 18 22.55 2.32 14.35
N LYS A 19 23.13 1.49 13.46
CA LYS A 19 22.91 1.59 12.01
C LYS A 19 21.84 0.65 11.45
N ALA A 20 21.37 -0.30 12.25
CA ALA A 20 20.30 -1.22 11.83
C ALA A 20 18.91 -0.57 11.85
N SER A 21 18.68 0.43 12.71
CA SER A 21 17.39 1.10 12.86
C SER A 21 17.10 2.17 11.79
N VAL A 22 18.14 2.76 11.18
CA VAL A 22 17.97 3.70 10.05
C VAL A 22 17.94 3.01 8.68
N ALA A 23 18.59 1.86 8.54
CA ALA A 23 18.50 1.04 7.31
C ALA A 23 17.13 0.36 7.16
N ALA A 24 16.47 0.03 8.27
CA ALA A 24 15.09 -0.46 8.27
C ALA A 24 14.06 0.61 7.87
N GLN A 25 14.41 1.90 7.97
CA GLN A 25 13.54 3.02 7.57
C GLN A 25 13.76 3.43 6.10
N ALA A 26 14.94 3.16 5.54
CA ALA A 26 15.24 3.41 4.13
C ALA A 26 14.84 2.25 3.20
N ALA A 27 14.69 1.04 3.74
CA ALA A 27 13.93 -0.03 3.10
C ALA A 27 12.44 0.19 3.39
N ALA A 28 11.88 1.30 2.92
CA ALA A 28 10.46 1.36 2.59
C ALA A 28 10.26 0.37 1.43
N GLN A 29 10.27 -0.93 1.76
CA GLN A 29 10.00 -2.00 0.82
C GLN A 29 8.65 -1.65 0.24
N ALA A 30 8.61 -1.50 -1.09
CA ALA A 30 7.37 -1.25 -1.79
C ALA A 30 6.36 -2.31 -1.33
N GLU A 31 5.43 -1.92 -0.46
CA GLU A 31 4.63 -2.87 0.29
C GLU A 31 3.74 -3.57 -0.72
N LYS A 32 3.80 -4.90 -0.76
CA LYS A 32 2.97 -5.67 -1.68
C LYS A 32 1.53 -5.60 -1.17
N ILE A 33 0.69 -4.88 -1.89
CA ILE A 33 -0.72 -4.71 -1.57
C ILE A 33 -1.54 -5.60 -2.48
N THR A 34 -2.52 -6.29 -1.88
CA THR A 34 -3.62 -6.91 -2.59
C THR A 34 -4.91 -6.19 -2.20
N ALA A 35 -5.58 -5.63 -3.19
CA ALA A 35 -6.85 -4.92 -3.07
C ALA A 35 -7.94 -5.72 -3.79
N VAL A 36 -9.01 -6.06 -3.09
CA VAL A 36 -10.12 -6.83 -3.64
C VAL A 36 -11.41 -6.04 -3.47
N GLY A 37 -12.10 -5.79 -4.57
CA GLY A 37 -13.33 -5.02 -4.52
C GLY A 37 -13.72 -4.44 -5.87
N CYS A 38 -14.65 -3.50 -5.82
CA CYS A 38 -15.15 -2.84 -7.00
C CYS A 38 -14.30 -1.62 -7.34
N PRO A 39 -13.78 -1.54 -8.59
CA PRO A 39 -13.09 -0.34 -9.02
C PRO A 39 -14.10 0.81 -9.11
N VAL A 40 -13.69 1.98 -8.62
CA VAL A 40 -14.51 3.19 -8.64
C VAL A 40 -13.82 4.22 -9.51
N ALA A 41 -14.53 4.68 -10.54
CA ALA A 41 -14.14 5.85 -11.31
C ALA A 41 -14.66 7.10 -10.60
N ALA A 42 -13.78 8.04 -10.29
CA ALA A 42 -14.15 9.37 -9.80
C ALA A 42 -14.24 10.32 -11.01
N PRO A 43 -15.43 10.58 -11.56
CA PRO A 43 -15.59 11.34 -12.80
C PRO A 43 -15.10 12.78 -12.70
N ALA A 44 -15.10 13.38 -11.50
CA ALA A 44 -14.61 14.73 -11.26
C ALA A 44 -13.09 14.87 -11.45
N THR A 45 -12.32 13.81 -11.23
CA THR A 45 -10.86 13.82 -11.29
C THR A 45 -10.29 12.90 -12.37
N GLY A 46 -11.13 12.08 -13.02
CA GLY A 46 -10.70 11.05 -13.95
C GLY A 46 -9.93 9.90 -13.29
N CYS A 47 -9.91 9.86 -11.95
CA CYS A 47 -9.18 8.85 -11.21
C CYS A 47 -9.91 7.52 -11.24
N LEU A 48 -9.19 6.44 -11.54
CA LEU A 48 -9.67 5.08 -11.34
C LEU A 48 -8.99 4.52 -10.09
N THR A 49 -9.78 4.15 -9.09
CA THR A 49 -9.25 3.72 -7.80
C THR A 49 -9.91 2.46 -7.27
N ILE A 50 -9.22 1.77 -6.36
CA ILE A 50 -9.78 0.69 -5.55
C ILE A 50 -9.48 0.95 -4.08
N MET A 51 -10.43 0.66 -3.20
CA MET A 51 -10.21 0.76 -1.76
C MET A 51 -9.67 -0.55 -1.20
N ALA A 52 -8.59 -0.47 -0.43
CA ALA A 52 -8.11 -1.56 0.41
C ALA A 52 -7.48 -0.99 1.68
N ASN A 53 -7.59 -1.69 2.81
CA ASN A 53 -7.00 -1.26 4.08
C ASN A 53 -7.33 0.21 4.47
N GLY A 54 -8.53 0.70 4.11
CA GLY A 54 -8.96 2.08 4.35
C GLY A 54 -8.26 3.16 3.50
N LYS A 55 -7.55 2.78 2.43
CA LYS A 55 -6.85 3.69 1.51
C LYS A 55 -7.34 3.49 0.08
N ALA A 56 -7.37 4.58 -0.68
CA ALA A 56 -7.58 4.53 -2.12
C ALA A 56 -6.24 4.29 -2.83
N TYR A 57 -6.23 3.31 -3.72
CA TYR A 57 -5.10 2.98 -4.57
C TYR A 57 -5.40 3.36 -6.00
N ASP A 58 -4.48 4.08 -6.63
CA ASP A 58 -4.58 4.54 -8.01
C ASP A 58 -4.24 3.41 -8.98
N LEU A 59 -5.19 3.13 -9.87
CA LEU A 59 -5.12 2.07 -10.88
C LEU A 59 -4.70 2.59 -12.27
N ALA A 60 -4.34 3.86 -12.41
CA ALA A 60 -3.87 4.41 -13.68
C ALA A 60 -2.63 3.69 -14.26
N GLY A 61 -1.85 3.01 -13.41
CA GLY A 61 -0.70 2.19 -13.81
C GLY A 61 -1.02 0.72 -14.12
N ALA A 62 -2.28 0.29 -14.03
CA ALA A 62 -2.66 -1.09 -14.31
C ALA A 62 -2.46 -1.46 -15.79
N THR A 63 -1.79 -2.58 -16.04
CA THR A 63 -1.62 -3.12 -17.40
C THR A 63 -2.03 -4.60 -17.42
N PRO A 64 -3.08 -4.99 -18.18
CA PRO A 64 -3.95 -4.13 -18.97
C PRO A 64 -4.77 -3.16 -18.10
N ALA A 65 -5.21 -2.04 -18.69
CA ALA A 65 -6.08 -1.10 -18.01
C ALA A 65 -7.37 -1.79 -17.56
N VAL A 66 -7.93 -1.36 -16.42
CA VAL A 66 -9.16 -1.93 -15.88
C VAL A 66 -10.34 -1.51 -16.73
N ASP A 67 -11.10 -2.49 -17.20
CA ASP A 67 -12.33 -2.31 -17.95
C ASP A 67 -13.53 -2.24 -17.01
N MET A 68 -13.99 -1.01 -16.78
CA MET A 68 -15.17 -0.70 -15.98
C MET A 68 -16.48 -1.22 -16.60
N SER A 69 -16.51 -1.46 -17.91
CA SER A 69 -17.71 -1.90 -18.65
C SER A 69 -18.17 -3.29 -18.22
N ARG A 70 -17.26 -4.09 -17.66
CA ARG A 70 -17.57 -5.43 -17.17
C ARG A 70 -18.44 -5.43 -15.92
N ASN A 71 -18.49 -4.32 -15.18
CA ASN A 71 -19.26 -4.19 -13.93
C ASN A 71 -19.02 -5.35 -12.94
N VAL A 72 -17.78 -5.84 -12.86
CA VAL A 72 -17.38 -6.88 -11.93
C VAL A 72 -16.26 -6.42 -11.01
N GLY A 73 -16.18 -7.06 -9.84
CA GLY A 73 -15.10 -6.85 -8.90
C GLY A 73 -13.77 -7.27 -9.49
N ILE A 74 -12.70 -6.68 -8.99
CA ILE A 74 -11.34 -7.02 -9.36
C ILE A 74 -10.52 -7.33 -8.12
N SER A 75 -9.54 -8.19 -8.29
CA SER A 75 -8.43 -8.39 -7.38
C SER A 75 -7.20 -7.75 -8.02
N VAL A 76 -6.69 -6.69 -7.41
CA VAL A 76 -5.50 -6.01 -7.84
C VAL A 76 -4.37 -6.36 -6.90
N THR A 77 -3.22 -6.75 -7.44
CA THR A 77 -2.00 -6.91 -6.65
C THR A 77 -0.89 -6.07 -7.25
N GLY A 78 -0.19 -5.30 -6.43
CA GLY A 78 0.92 -4.48 -6.86
C GLY A 78 1.74 -4.00 -5.67
N ASP A 79 2.78 -3.22 -5.96
CA ASP A 79 3.64 -2.68 -4.93
C ASP A 79 3.29 -1.21 -4.67
N ALA A 80 3.04 -0.85 -3.41
CA ALA A 80 2.74 0.51 -2.96
C ALA A 80 4.02 1.36 -2.83
N GLY A 81 4.87 1.31 -3.84
CA GLY A 81 6.13 2.07 -3.93
C GLY A 81 6.08 3.25 -4.91
N GLY A 82 4.96 3.46 -5.61
CA GLY A 82 4.85 4.45 -6.69
C GLY A 82 4.65 5.91 -6.24
N GLY A 83 4.62 6.17 -4.93
CA GLY A 83 4.28 7.47 -4.35
C GLY A 83 2.77 7.70 -4.20
N VAL A 84 2.38 8.87 -3.69
CA VAL A 84 0.98 9.28 -3.53
C VAL A 84 0.64 10.30 -4.62
N THR A 85 -0.40 10.01 -5.41
CA THR A 85 -0.95 10.91 -6.44
C THR A 85 -2.20 11.62 -5.91
N SER A 86 -2.76 12.52 -6.72
CA SER A 86 -4.08 13.13 -6.46
C SER A 86 -5.22 12.11 -6.38
N CYS A 87 -5.02 10.90 -6.90
CA CYS A 87 -6.00 9.80 -6.89
C CYS A 87 -5.83 8.85 -5.70
N GLY A 88 -4.66 8.85 -5.03
CA GLY A 88 -4.35 7.93 -3.94
C GLY A 88 -2.95 7.36 -4.04
N VAL A 89 -2.70 6.23 -3.39
CA VAL A 89 -1.39 5.56 -3.43
C VAL A 89 -1.21 4.91 -4.80
N LYS A 90 -0.16 5.28 -5.53
CA LYS A 90 0.16 4.69 -6.82
C LYS A 90 0.77 3.31 -6.65
N LEU A 91 0.15 2.33 -7.29
CA LEU A 91 0.69 0.99 -7.36
C LEU A 91 1.64 0.85 -8.57
N THR A 92 2.70 0.08 -8.38
CA THR A 92 3.62 -0.38 -9.43
C THR A 92 3.52 -1.90 -9.60
N ASN A 93 3.97 -2.44 -10.75
CA ASN A 93 3.89 -3.87 -11.06
C ASN A 93 2.48 -4.47 -10.88
N VAL A 94 1.49 -3.70 -11.31
CA VAL A 94 0.09 -3.99 -11.06
C VAL A 94 -0.38 -5.17 -11.89
N LYS A 95 -0.96 -6.16 -11.23
CA LYS A 95 -1.70 -7.27 -11.83
C LYS A 95 -3.17 -7.14 -11.46
N VAL A 96 -4.05 -7.33 -12.43
CA VAL A 96 -5.49 -7.22 -12.27
C VAL A 96 -6.13 -8.54 -12.68
N ASP A 97 -6.87 -9.14 -11.76
CA ASP A 97 -7.69 -10.32 -11.98
C ASP A 97 -9.16 -9.93 -11.81
N TYR A 98 -9.99 -10.25 -12.79
CA TYR A 98 -11.42 -9.97 -12.69
C TYR A 98 -12.13 -11.10 -11.95
N LEU A 99 -12.96 -10.71 -11.00
CA LEU A 99 -13.76 -11.61 -10.20
C LEU A 99 -15.10 -11.85 -10.91
N GLY A 100 -15.70 -13.02 -10.71
CA GLY A 100 -17.06 -13.32 -11.20
C GLY A 100 -18.17 -12.66 -10.37
N LEU A 101 -17.85 -11.64 -9.58
CA LEU A 101 -18.75 -10.95 -8.65
C LEU A 101 -19.19 -9.63 -9.28
N SER A 102 -20.50 -9.43 -9.49
CA SER A 102 -21.01 -8.15 -10.00
C SER A 102 -20.87 -7.06 -8.94
N CYS A 103 -20.48 -5.86 -9.37
CA CYS A 103 -20.25 -4.72 -8.49
C CYS A 103 -21.50 -3.95 -8.08
N GLY A 104 -22.68 -4.40 -8.51
CA GLY A 104 -23.92 -3.64 -8.36
C GLY A 104 -23.89 -2.36 -9.21
N ALA A 105 -25.08 -1.81 -9.47
CA ALA A 105 -25.14 -0.47 -10.03
C ALA A 105 -24.56 0.52 -8.99
N PRO A 106 -23.78 1.52 -9.39
CA PRO A 106 -23.40 2.60 -8.47
C PRO A 106 -24.70 3.21 -7.93
N THR A 107 -24.97 3.01 -6.64
CA THR A 107 -26.09 3.65 -5.93
C THR A 107 -25.80 5.13 -5.71
#